data_AF-A0A5C7PIJ2-F1
#
_entry.id   AF-A0A5C7PIJ2-F1
#
_cell.length_a   1.000
_cell.length_b   1.000
_cell.length_c   1.000
_cell.angle_alpha   90.00
_cell.angle_beta   90.00
_cell.angle_gamma   90.00
#
_symmetry.space_group_name_H-M   'P 1'
#
loop_
_entity.id
_entity.type
_entity.pdbx_description
1 polymer ?
#
loop_
_entity_poly.entity_id
_entity_poly.type
_entity_poly.pdbx_seq_one_letter_code
_entity_poly.pdbx_strand_id
1 'polypeptide(L)'
;MNEATQPGAELSEEQAAERLMSLLGGESEEGTEEEGEEPEVPDTPEDEEPTFTIKVDGEEVTLKQSELIAEAQKSRASGKRFEEAAEVRRKAEAEIQSATQERQQLQHALQETQQRLQMFQVPAPDPSLIESDPQEYLRQKANYDHYAQQVAQVAQQRQYLSQQSQWEQQQRIAQETQRLVEAIPELRDATKADSVREAIRAAAQQHGFTPEEINSLGDSRIGILLHKAAQFDAMTKAASASKAQVTEKVAKLPPRAEKPGVSGKPSDDPQQQAMSRLRKSGSVDDAAALLMHRLSKG
;
A
#
# COMPACT_ATOMS: atom_id res chain seq x y z
N MET A 1 30.99 45.72 -11.62
CA MET A 1 29.79 45.59 -12.46
C MET A 1 29.33 44.16 -12.35
N ASN A 2 28.06 43.99 -11.97
CA ASN A 2 27.38 42.73 -11.72
C ASN A 2 27.20 41.92 -13.01
N GLU A 3 27.27 40.59 -12.91
CA GLU A 3 26.29 39.75 -13.60
C GLU A 3 26.13 38.43 -12.86
N ALA A 4 24.88 38.18 -12.44
CA ALA A 4 24.43 37.02 -11.70
C ALA A 4 24.15 35.88 -12.67
N THR A 5 24.69 34.69 -12.40
CA THR A 5 24.19 33.43 -12.98
C THR A 5 23.42 32.71 -11.88
N GLN A 6 22.12 32.52 -12.13
CA GLN A 6 21.14 31.90 -11.24
C GLN A 6 21.46 30.41 -11.01
N PRO A 7 21.27 29.87 -9.80
CA PRO A 7 21.36 28.43 -9.57
C PRO A 7 20.09 27.73 -10.07
N GLY A 8 20.26 26.50 -10.55
CA GLY A 8 19.19 25.62 -11.01
C GLY A 8 18.12 25.43 -9.94
N ALA A 9 16.86 25.48 -10.36
CA ALA A 9 15.69 25.25 -9.54
C ALA A 9 15.65 23.78 -9.07
N GLU A 10 16.27 23.51 -7.93
CA GLU A 10 15.87 22.41 -7.06
C GLU A 10 14.49 22.76 -6.51
N LEU A 11 13.46 22.08 -7.03
CA LEU A 11 12.11 22.14 -6.46
C LEU A 11 12.21 21.59 -5.03
N SER A 12 11.98 22.42 -4.03
CA SER A 12 11.92 21.96 -2.64
C SER A 12 10.77 20.96 -2.48
N GLU A 13 10.92 19.98 -1.58
CA GLU A 13 9.89 18.98 -1.27
C GLU A 13 8.54 19.63 -0.90
N GLU A 14 8.58 20.84 -0.34
CA GLU A 14 7.39 21.67 -0.06
C GLU A 14 6.68 22.15 -1.33
N GLN A 15 7.42 22.54 -2.37
CA GLN A 15 6.85 22.97 -3.65
C GLN A 15 6.27 21.81 -4.46
N ALA A 16 6.85 20.60 -4.31
CA ALA A 16 6.28 19.37 -4.87
C ALA A 16 4.98 18.98 -4.16
N ALA A 17 4.92 19.13 -2.83
CA ALA A 17 3.72 18.88 -2.03
C ALA A 17 2.60 19.90 -2.32
N GLU A 18 2.91 21.19 -2.44
CA GLU A 18 1.94 22.24 -2.80
C GLU A 18 1.34 22.03 -4.20
N ARG A 19 2.14 21.63 -5.19
CA ARG A 19 1.63 21.34 -6.53
C ARG A 19 0.73 20.10 -6.57
N LEU A 20 1.05 19.08 -5.77
CA LEU A 20 0.25 17.87 -5.69
C LEU A 20 -1.08 18.14 -4.96
N MET A 21 -1.08 19.02 -3.96
CA MET A 21 -2.28 19.46 -3.26
C MET A 21 -3.16 20.40 -4.10
N SER A 22 -2.54 21.23 -4.96
CA SER A 22 -3.26 22.02 -5.96
C SER A 22 -3.87 21.16 -7.08
N LEU A 23 -3.26 20.02 -7.44
CA LEU A 23 -3.81 19.09 -8.44
C LEU A 23 -4.96 18.23 -7.90
N LEU A 24 -5.03 18.02 -6.59
CA LEU A 24 -6.11 17.29 -5.92
C LEU A 24 -7.29 18.18 -5.50
N GLY A 25 -7.19 19.49 -5.70
CA GLY A 25 -8.11 20.50 -5.14
C GLY A 25 -8.74 21.42 -6.18
N GLY A 26 -9.44 20.86 -7.17
CA GLY A 26 -10.23 21.65 -8.11
C GLY A 26 -10.90 20.79 -9.18
N GLU A 27 -12.18 21.05 -9.41
CA GLU A 27 -13.07 20.44 -10.42
C GLU A 27 -13.76 19.14 -9.98
N SER A 28 -14.57 19.26 -8.92
CA SER A 28 -15.85 18.56 -8.87
C SER A 28 -16.75 19.15 -9.96
N GLU A 29 -16.86 18.47 -11.10
CA GLU A 29 -17.94 18.73 -12.05
C GLU A 29 -19.27 18.40 -11.38
N GLU A 30 -20.09 19.44 -11.19
CA GLU A 30 -21.51 19.33 -10.88
C GLU A 30 -22.18 18.46 -11.95
N GLY A 31 -22.51 17.22 -11.58
CA GLY A 31 -23.45 16.39 -12.31
C GLY A 31 -24.81 17.08 -12.30
N THR A 32 -25.13 17.70 -13.42
CA THR A 32 -26.41 18.35 -13.71
C THR A 32 -27.54 17.34 -13.52
N GLU A 33 -28.45 17.62 -12.58
CA GLU A 33 -29.75 16.96 -12.48
C GLU A 33 -30.56 17.35 -13.73
N GLU A 34 -30.50 16.52 -14.77
CA GLU A 34 -31.51 16.54 -15.82
C GLU A 34 -32.76 15.84 -15.27
N GLU A 35 -33.72 16.66 -14.86
CA GLU A 35 -35.11 16.32 -14.61
C GLU A 35 -35.74 15.84 -15.94
N GLY A 36 -35.56 14.56 -16.23
CA GLY A 36 -36.19 13.87 -17.37
C GLY A 36 -37.63 13.50 -17.02
N GLU A 37 -38.57 14.10 -17.75
CA GLU A 37 -40.01 13.83 -17.72
C GLU A 37 -40.33 12.33 -17.59
N GLU A 38 -41.14 11.99 -16.57
CA GLU A 38 -41.85 10.71 -16.51
C GLU A 38 -42.65 10.51 -17.80
N PRO A 39 -42.42 9.43 -18.57
CA PRO A 39 -43.42 9.03 -19.54
C PRO A 39 -44.63 8.46 -18.78
N GLU A 40 -45.79 9.09 -18.93
CA GLU A 40 -47.08 8.50 -18.58
C GLU A 40 -47.19 7.13 -19.28
N VAL A 41 -47.01 6.06 -18.50
CA VAL A 41 -47.26 4.69 -18.94
C VAL A 41 -48.76 4.48 -19.03
N PRO A 42 -49.30 4.08 -20.20
CA PRO A 42 -50.71 3.72 -20.30
C PRO A 42 -50.97 2.47 -19.47
N ASP A 43 -51.98 2.56 -18.62
CA ASP A 43 -52.51 1.50 -17.76
C ASP A 43 -52.85 0.27 -18.61
N THR A 44 -51.97 -0.73 -18.59
CA THR A 44 -52.11 -2.01 -19.29
C THR A 44 -52.31 -3.06 -18.21
N PRO A 45 -53.32 -3.95 -18.32
CA PRO A 45 -53.79 -4.76 -17.20
C PRO A 45 -52.67 -5.65 -16.62
N GLU A 46 -52.64 -5.76 -15.30
CA GLU A 46 -51.80 -6.68 -14.52
C GLU A 46 -51.89 -8.11 -15.06
N ASP A 47 -50.90 -8.51 -15.86
CA ASP A 47 -50.49 -9.91 -15.91
C ASP A 47 -49.64 -10.17 -14.67
N GLU A 48 -50.11 -11.08 -13.81
CA GLU A 48 -49.42 -11.53 -12.60
C GLU A 48 -48.06 -12.14 -12.98
N GLU A 49 -46.99 -11.33 -12.98
CA GLU A 49 -45.64 -11.85 -13.19
C GLU A 49 -45.32 -12.89 -12.09
N PRO A 50 -44.91 -14.12 -12.46
CA PRO A 50 -44.64 -15.16 -11.48
C PRO A 50 -43.48 -14.74 -10.56
N THR A 51 -43.72 -14.81 -9.25
CA THR A 51 -42.73 -14.57 -8.22
C THR A 51 -42.03 -15.88 -7.82
N PHE A 52 -40.73 -15.83 -7.61
CA PHE A 52 -39.90 -16.97 -7.27
C PHE A 52 -39.13 -16.70 -5.98
N THR A 53 -39.22 -17.61 -5.01
CA THR A 53 -38.36 -17.62 -3.83
C THR A 53 -37.03 -18.28 -4.17
N ILE A 54 -35.95 -17.51 -4.04
CA ILE A 54 -34.57 -17.97 -4.25
C ILE A 54 -33.74 -17.69 -3.00
N LYS A 55 -32.77 -18.56 -2.73
CA LYS A 55 -31.82 -18.39 -1.63
C LYS A 55 -30.59 -17.65 -2.11
N VAL A 56 -30.37 -16.45 -1.59
CA VAL A 56 -29.15 -15.66 -1.78
C VAL A 56 -28.50 -15.52 -0.40
N ASP A 57 -27.24 -15.95 -0.27
CA ASP A 57 -26.46 -15.88 0.99
C ASP A 57 -27.15 -16.47 2.25
N GLY A 58 -28.04 -17.44 2.05
CA GLY A 58 -28.72 -18.15 3.15
C GLY A 58 -30.08 -17.59 3.56
N GLU A 59 -30.49 -16.44 3.01
CA GLU A 59 -31.82 -15.85 3.24
C GLU A 59 -32.76 -16.13 2.05
N GLU A 60 -34.03 -16.43 2.33
CA GLU A 60 -35.06 -16.66 1.31
C GLU A 60 -35.65 -15.34 0.86
N VAL A 61 -35.31 -14.92 -0.37
CA VAL A 61 -35.79 -13.67 -0.97
C VAL A 61 -36.75 -14.02 -2.10
N THR A 62 -37.93 -13.39 -2.09
CA THR A 62 -38.95 -13.57 -3.13
C THR A 62 -38.78 -12.47 -4.17
N LEU A 63 -38.36 -12.81 -5.38
CA LEU A 63 -38.13 -11.86 -6.48
C LEU A 63 -39.10 -12.13 -7.63
N LYS A 64 -39.46 -11.09 -8.37
CA LYS A 64 -40.22 -11.24 -9.62
C LYS A 64 -39.35 -11.86 -10.72
N GLN A 65 -39.97 -12.53 -11.69
CA GLN A 65 -39.23 -13.13 -12.82
C GLN A 65 -38.37 -12.11 -13.58
N SER A 66 -38.87 -10.89 -13.76
CA SER A 66 -38.19 -9.77 -14.40
C SER A 66 -36.91 -9.34 -13.65
N GLU A 67 -36.99 -9.23 -12.33
CA GLU A 67 -35.85 -8.89 -11.45
C GLU A 67 -34.77 -9.99 -11.45
N LEU A 68 -35.18 -11.25 -11.44
CA LEU A 68 -34.30 -12.42 -11.53
C LEU A 68 -33.48 -12.43 -12.83
N ILE A 69 -34.14 -12.15 -13.95
CA ILE A 69 -33.49 -12.08 -15.26
C ILE A 69 -32.54 -10.89 -15.30
N ALA A 70 -32.95 -9.72 -14.79
CA ALA A 70 -32.10 -8.53 -14.72
C ALA A 70 -30.83 -8.78 -13.87
N GLU A 71 -30.96 -9.42 -12.72
CA GLU A 71 -29.84 -9.74 -11.83
C GLU A 71 -28.90 -10.78 -12.45
N ALA A 72 -29.46 -11.82 -13.10
CA ALA A 72 -28.67 -12.80 -13.84
C ALA A 72 -27.92 -12.17 -15.03
N GLN A 73 -28.54 -11.22 -15.73
CA GLN A 73 -27.90 -10.46 -16.82
C GLN A 73 -26.78 -9.57 -16.28
N LYS A 74 -27.00 -8.83 -15.19
CA LYS A 74 -25.98 -8.02 -14.51
C LYS A 74 -24.81 -8.89 -14.03
N SER A 75 -25.10 -9.99 -13.35
CA SER A 75 -24.08 -10.92 -12.85
C SER A 75 -23.23 -11.50 -13.99
N ARG A 76 -23.85 -11.97 -15.08
CA ARG A 76 -23.11 -12.44 -16.26
C ARG A 76 -22.30 -11.33 -16.93
N ALA A 77 -22.85 -10.12 -17.05
CA ALA A 77 -22.14 -8.97 -17.62
C ALA A 77 -20.94 -8.57 -16.75
N SER A 78 -21.10 -8.53 -15.43
CA SER A 78 -20.04 -8.26 -14.47
C SER A 78 -18.96 -9.35 -14.49
N GLY A 79 -19.35 -10.63 -14.58
CA GLY A 79 -18.42 -11.75 -14.72
C GLY A 79 -17.57 -11.63 -15.98
N LYS A 80 -18.19 -11.38 -17.14
CA LYS A 80 -17.47 -11.13 -18.40
C LYS A 80 -16.52 -9.94 -18.31
N ARG A 81 -16.97 -8.81 -17.74
CA ARG A 81 -16.13 -7.63 -17.53
C ARG A 81 -14.94 -7.92 -16.62
N PHE A 82 -15.13 -8.74 -15.59
CA PHE A 82 -14.06 -9.15 -14.69
C PHE A 82 -13.05 -10.06 -15.39
N GLU A 83 -13.52 -11.01 -16.21
CA GLU A 83 -12.68 -11.85 -17.05
C GLU A 83 -11.88 -11.02 -18.06
N GLU A 84 -12.54 -10.10 -18.78
CA GLU A 84 -11.89 -9.16 -19.72
C GLU A 84 -10.85 -8.30 -19.01
N ALA A 85 -11.17 -7.74 -17.84
CA ALA A 85 -10.23 -6.95 -17.05
C ALA A 85 -9.03 -7.79 -16.57
N ALA A 86 -9.26 -9.04 -16.17
CA ALA A 86 -8.19 -9.96 -15.77
C ALA A 86 -7.30 -10.35 -16.97
N GLU A 87 -7.88 -10.56 -18.15
CA GLU A 87 -7.13 -10.82 -19.37
C GLU A 87 -6.29 -9.62 -19.81
N VAL A 88 -6.87 -8.40 -19.77
CA VAL A 88 -6.15 -7.16 -20.07
C VAL A 88 -4.98 -6.98 -19.10
N ARG A 89 -5.19 -7.18 -17.80
CA ARG A 89 -4.11 -7.14 -16.79
C ARG A 89 -3.01 -8.15 -17.09
N ARG A 90 -3.37 -9.40 -17.38
CA ARG A 90 -2.40 -10.46 -17.71
C ARG A 90 -1.58 -10.10 -18.95
N LYS A 91 -2.22 -9.58 -20.00
CA LYS A 91 -1.52 -9.14 -21.23
C LYS A 91 -0.58 -7.97 -20.94
N ALA A 92 -1.05 -6.95 -20.21
CA ALA A 92 -0.24 -5.81 -19.83
C ALA A 92 0.97 -6.22 -18.97
N GLU A 93 0.79 -7.11 -17.99
CA GLU A 93 1.89 -7.65 -17.18
C GLU A 93 2.90 -8.41 -18.02
N ALA A 94 2.45 -9.24 -18.97
CA ALA A 94 3.33 -9.97 -19.88
C ALA A 94 4.14 -9.01 -20.78
N GLU A 95 3.51 -7.96 -21.32
CA GLU A 95 4.17 -6.93 -22.12
C GLU A 95 5.22 -6.16 -21.29
N ILE A 96 4.87 -5.75 -20.07
CA ILE A 96 5.80 -5.07 -19.15
C ILE A 96 7.00 -5.96 -18.83
N GLN A 97 6.77 -7.25 -18.58
CA GLN A 97 7.85 -8.21 -18.31
C GLN A 97 8.75 -8.38 -19.54
N SER A 98 8.17 -8.53 -20.73
CA SER A 98 8.92 -8.63 -21.98
C SER A 98 9.77 -7.39 -22.23
N ALA A 99 9.18 -6.19 -22.11
CA ALA A 99 9.88 -4.93 -22.29
C ALA A 99 11.01 -4.74 -21.26
N THR A 100 10.79 -5.18 -20.01
CA THR A 100 11.81 -5.14 -18.97
C THR A 100 12.98 -6.07 -19.30
N GLN A 101 12.71 -7.28 -19.80
CA GLN A 101 13.74 -8.23 -20.21
C GLN A 101 14.54 -7.71 -21.42
N GLU A 102 13.87 -7.19 -22.43
CA GLU A 102 14.51 -6.61 -23.61
C GLU A 102 15.44 -5.44 -23.21
N ARG A 103 14.97 -4.57 -22.31
CA ARG A 103 15.79 -3.47 -21.78
C ARG A 103 17.02 -3.97 -21.01
N GLN A 104 16.88 -5.02 -20.20
CA GLN A 104 18.01 -5.63 -19.49
C GLN A 104 19.03 -6.21 -20.47
N GLN A 105 18.57 -6.90 -21.52
CA GLN A 105 19.43 -7.41 -22.58
C GLN A 105 20.16 -6.27 -23.31
N LEU A 106 19.46 -5.18 -23.63
CA LEU A 106 20.04 -3.99 -24.25
C LEU A 106 21.11 -3.34 -23.36
N GLN A 107 20.83 -3.18 -22.08
CA GLN A 107 21.81 -2.66 -21.11
C GLN A 107 23.08 -3.53 -21.08
N HIS A 108 22.90 -4.84 -21.06
CA HIS A 108 24.02 -5.79 -21.04
C HIS A 108 24.83 -5.75 -22.35
N ALA A 109 24.16 -5.67 -23.49
CA ALA A 109 24.79 -5.56 -24.81
C ALA A 109 25.58 -4.25 -24.97
N LEU A 110 25.04 -3.13 -24.48
CA LEU A 110 25.73 -1.85 -24.47
C LEU A 110 26.95 -1.86 -23.55
N GLN A 111 26.86 -2.52 -22.39
CA GLN A 111 27.98 -2.69 -21.49
C GLN A 111 29.11 -3.51 -22.13
N GLU A 112 28.78 -4.62 -22.80
CA GLU A 112 29.77 -5.44 -23.52
C GLU A 112 30.40 -4.64 -24.67
N THR A 113 29.59 -3.92 -25.46
CA THR A 113 30.08 -3.08 -26.56
C THR A 113 31.04 -2.01 -26.03
N GLN A 114 30.71 -1.39 -24.90
CA GLN A 114 31.56 -0.39 -24.26
C GLN A 114 32.89 -1.00 -23.81
N GLN A 115 32.88 -2.18 -23.19
CA GLN A 115 34.10 -2.88 -22.79
C GLN A 115 34.97 -3.23 -24.00
N ARG A 116 34.34 -3.69 -25.09
CA ARG A 116 35.02 -3.99 -26.35
C ARG A 116 35.68 -2.75 -26.93
N LEU A 117 34.96 -1.62 -27.00
CA LEU A 117 35.53 -0.36 -27.48
C LEU A 117 36.73 0.07 -26.61
N GLN A 118 36.62 -0.02 -25.29
CA GLN A 118 37.73 0.29 -24.37
C GLN A 118 38.97 -0.59 -24.59
N MET A 119 38.79 -1.87 -24.94
CA MET A 119 39.90 -2.78 -25.24
C MET A 119 40.57 -2.47 -26.58
N PHE A 120 39.82 -2.05 -27.61
CA PHE A 120 40.32 -1.76 -28.96
C PHE A 120 40.57 -0.26 -29.18
N GLN A 121 41.22 0.40 -28.23
CA GLN A 121 41.47 1.84 -28.29
C GLN A 121 42.24 2.21 -29.57
N VAL A 122 41.63 3.03 -30.42
CA VAL A 122 42.27 3.58 -31.62
C VAL A 122 43.09 4.81 -31.21
N PRO A 123 44.41 4.85 -31.47
CA PRO A 123 45.23 6.01 -31.14
C PRO A 123 44.85 7.22 -32.00
N ALA A 124 45.05 8.42 -31.46
CA ALA A 124 44.87 9.65 -32.22
C ALA A 124 45.85 9.72 -33.41
N PRO A 125 45.43 10.28 -34.55
CA PRO A 125 46.31 10.40 -35.73
C PRO A 125 47.50 11.30 -35.43
N ASP A 126 48.69 10.90 -35.89
CA ASP A 126 49.92 11.69 -35.71
C ASP A 126 49.85 12.96 -36.56
N PRO A 127 49.89 14.18 -35.98
CA PRO A 127 49.88 15.43 -36.73
C PRO A 127 51.06 15.58 -37.71
N SER A 128 52.19 14.92 -37.46
CA SER A 128 53.38 14.99 -38.33
C SER A 128 53.15 14.39 -39.72
N LEU A 129 52.14 13.51 -39.86
CA LEU A 129 51.74 12.92 -41.14
C LEU A 129 51.11 13.95 -42.07
N ILE A 130 50.63 15.10 -41.58
CA ILE A 130 50.07 16.16 -42.42
C ILE A 130 51.11 16.68 -43.42
N GLU A 131 52.38 16.75 -43.03
CA GLU A 131 53.47 17.26 -43.88
C GLU A 131 54.18 16.13 -44.64
N SER A 132 54.29 14.94 -44.05
CA SER A 132 55.05 13.81 -44.59
C SER A 132 54.24 12.84 -45.45
N ASP A 133 52.99 12.54 -45.07
CA ASP A 133 52.06 11.70 -45.83
C ASP A 133 50.60 12.07 -45.52
N PRO A 134 50.04 13.08 -46.23
CA PRO A 134 48.68 13.54 -45.99
C PRO A 134 47.61 12.46 -46.20
N GLN A 135 47.87 11.45 -47.05
CA GLN A 135 46.90 10.39 -47.33
C GLN A 135 46.78 9.45 -46.14
N GLU A 136 47.91 9.05 -45.54
CA GLU A 136 47.89 8.23 -44.33
C GLU A 136 47.32 8.97 -43.12
N TYR A 137 47.59 10.28 -42.99
CA TYR A 137 46.91 11.10 -41.97
C TYR A 137 45.38 11.04 -42.12
N LEU A 138 44.86 11.21 -43.34
CA LEU A 138 43.42 11.18 -43.59
C LEU A 138 42.80 9.80 -43.28
N ARG A 139 43.50 8.71 -43.58
CA ARG A 139 43.04 7.35 -43.22
C ARG A 139 43.01 7.13 -41.72
N GLN A 140 44.07 7.54 -41.00
CA GLN A 140 44.12 7.42 -39.55
C GLN A 140 43.05 8.30 -38.88
N LYS A 141 42.88 9.53 -39.36
CA LYS A 141 41.83 10.44 -38.90
C LYS A 141 40.43 9.87 -39.13
N ALA A 142 40.14 9.33 -40.32
CA ALA A 142 38.84 8.72 -40.59
C ALA A 142 38.55 7.53 -39.66
N ASN A 143 39.56 6.68 -39.41
CA ASN A 143 39.43 5.56 -38.47
C ASN A 143 39.22 6.04 -37.03
N TYR A 144 39.97 7.05 -36.59
CA TYR A 144 39.84 7.64 -35.26
C TYR A 144 38.48 8.32 -35.07
N ASP A 145 38.04 9.11 -36.03
CA ASP A 145 36.76 9.83 -36.00
C ASP A 145 35.59 8.82 -35.98
N HIS A 146 35.65 7.76 -36.78
CA HIS A 146 34.66 6.69 -36.76
C HIS A 146 34.60 5.97 -35.40
N TYR A 147 35.76 5.66 -34.81
CA TYR A 147 35.83 5.07 -33.47
C TYR A 147 35.28 6.02 -32.39
N ALA A 148 35.66 7.30 -32.43
CA ALA A 148 35.17 8.32 -31.51
C ALA A 148 33.65 8.51 -31.61
N GLN A 149 33.09 8.45 -32.83
CA GLN A 149 31.64 8.47 -33.04
C GLN A 149 30.96 7.26 -32.40
N GLN A 150 31.50 6.05 -32.54
CA GLN A 150 30.94 4.86 -31.90
C GLN A 150 30.95 4.95 -30.38
N VAL A 151 32.06 5.42 -29.79
CA VAL A 151 32.17 5.64 -28.35
C VAL A 151 31.14 6.66 -27.87
N ALA A 152 30.99 7.78 -28.59
CA ALA A 152 30.02 8.82 -28.25
C ALA A 152 28.58 8.31 -28.33
N GLN A 153 28.22 7.53 -29.36
CA GLN A 153 26.89 6.94 -29.51
C GLN A 153 26.56 5.98 -28.35
N VAL A 154 27.48 5.08 -27.98
CA VAL A 154 27.28 4.16 -26.86
C VAL A 154 27.15 4.93 -25.54
N ALA A 155 27.96 5.97 -25.34
CA ALA A 155 27.88 6.81 -24.14
C ALA A 155 26.52 7.53 -24.05
N GLN A 156 26.04 8.11 -25.15
CA GLN A 156 24.74 8.78 -25.21
C GLN A 156 23.59 7.79 -24.92
N GLN A 157 23.61 6.60 -25.51
CA GLN A 157 22.59 5.57 -25.25
C GLN A 157 22.58 5.12 -23.79
N ARG A 158 23.75 4.95 -23.17
CA ARG A 158 23.84 4.63 -21.74
C ARG A 158 23.30 5.75 -20.86
N GLN A 159 23.60 7.01 -21.18
CA GLN A 159 23.08 8.15 -20.45
C GLN A 159 21.54 8.20 -20.54
N TYR A 160 20.99 7.98 -21.73
CA TYR A 160 19.54 7.91 -21.94
C TYR A 160 18.89 6.80 -21.09
N LEU A 161 19.43 5.57 -21.14
CA LEU A 161 18.91 4.46 -20.34
C LEU A 161 19.03 4.70 -18.83
N SER A 162 20.10 5.36 -18.38
CA SER A 162 20.27 5.74 -16.97
C SER A 162 19.20 6.73 -16.53
N GLN A 163 18.94 7.77 -17.34
CA GLN A 163 17.91 8.77 -17.05
C GLN A 163 16.51 8.14 -17.04
N GLN A 164 16.23 7.24 -17.99
CA GLN A 164 14.98 6.49 -18.04
C GLN A 164 14.80 5.61 -16.78
N SER A 165 15.85 4.88 -16.37
CA SER A 165 15.82 4.05 -15.16
C SER A 165 15.56 4.88 -13.89
N GLN A 166 16.14 6.07 -13.79
CA GLN A 166 15.90 6.97 -12.65
C GLN A 166 14.44 7.46 -12.63
N TRP A 167 13.90 7.83 -13.79
CA TRP A 167 12.50 8.24 -13.90
C TRP A 167 11.54 7.11 -13.52
N GLU A 168 11.78 5.88 -14.00
CA GLU A 168 11.00 4.70 -13.64
C GLU A 168 11.07 4.40 -12.15
N GLN A 169 12.26 4.55 -11.54
CA GLN A 169 12.43 4.39 -10.10
C GLN A 169 11.61 5.41 -9.31
N GLN A 170 11.62 6.68 -9.72
CA GLN A 170 10.81 7.73 -9.08
C GLN A 170 9.31 7.44 -9.21
N GLN A 171 8.86 7.01 -10.39
CA GLN A 171 7.45 6.61 -10.61
C GLN A 171 7.06 5.44 -9.70
N ARG A 172 7.91 4.42 -9.58
CA ARG A 172 7.68 3.30 -8.67
C ARG A 172 7.57 3.76 -7.21
N ILE A 173 8.48 4.61 -6.76
CA ILE A 173 8.46 5.15 -5.39
C ILE A 173 7.17 5.94 -5.14
N ALA A 174 6.72 6.76 -6.11
CA ALA A 174 5.48 7.50 -6.02
C ALA A 174 4.25 6.57 -5.89
N GLN A 175 4.18 5.51 -6.70
CA GLN A 175 3.11 4.51 -6.62
C GLN A 175 3.11 3.77 -5.28
N GLU A 176 4.27 3.37 -4.78
CA GLU A 176 4.40 2.71 -3.48
C GLU A 176 4.00 3.66 -2.33
N THR A 177 4.38 4.93 -2.44
CA THR A 177 3.95 5.96 -1.47
C THR A 177 2.44 6.13 -1.48
N GLN A 178 1.82 6.15 -2.66
CA GLN A 178 0.36 6.24 -2.78
C GLN A 178 -0.33 5.03 -2.15
N ARG A 179 0.15 3.81 -2.42
CA ARG A 179 -0.36 2.58 -1.78
C ARG A 179 -0.24 2.63 -0.26
N LEU A 180 0.86 3.17 0.26
CA LEU A 180 1.07 3.34 1.69
C LEU A 180 0.07 4.31 2.31
N VAL A 181 -0.20 5.44 1.64
CA VAL A 181 -1.16 6.46 2.09
C VAL A 181 -2.61 5.95 2.00
N GLU A 182 -2.94 5.16 0.99
CA GLU A 182 -4.25 4.49 0.87
C GLU A 182 -4.46 3.47 2.00
N ALA A 183 -3.42 2.71 2.35
CA ALA A 183 -3.48 1.72 3.43
C ALA A 183 -3.41 2.34 4.83
N ILE A 184 -2.75 3.50 4.98
CA ILE A 184 -2.61 4.24 6.24
C ILE A 184 -3.10 5.68 6.03
N PRO A 185 -4.43 5.92 6.13
CA PRO A 185 -5.02 7.23 5.88
C PRO A 185 -4.50 8.33 6.81
N GLU A 186 -3.99 7.97 8.00
CA GLU A 186 -3.37 8.90 8.95
C GLU A 186 -2.15 9.64 8.35
N LEU A 187 -1.50 9.08 7.33
CA LEU A 187 -0.40 9.73 6.62
C LEU A 187 -0.85 10.93 5.74
N ARG A 188 -2.15 11.09 5.48
CA ARG A 188 -2.71 12.23 4.73
C ARG A 188 -2.71 13.51 5.57
N ASP A 189 -2.73 13.37 6.90
CA ASP A 189 -2.73 14.48 7.84
C ASP A 189 -1.28 14.76 8.26
N ALA A 190 -0.76 15.93 7.91
CA ALA A 190 0.63 16.31 8.20
C ALA A 190 0.99 16.20 9.69
N THR A 191 0.04 16.47 10.59
CA THR A 191 0.28 16.40 12.04
C THR A 191 0.41 14.98 12.55
N LYS A 192 -0.30 14.03 11.93
CA LYS A 192 -0.26 12.61 12.29
C LYS A 192 0.83 11.86 11.53
N ALA A 193 1.14 12.29 10.31
CA ALA A 193 2.12 11.67 9.43
C ALA A 193 3.48 11.52 10.11
N ASP A 194 3.96 12.57 10.80
CA ASP A 194 5.23 12.52 11.50
C ASP A 194 5.22 11.52 12.67
N SER A 195 4.15 11.51 13.46
CA SER A 195 4.00 10.54 14.55
C SER A 195 3.95 9.09 14.04
N VAL A 196 3.27 8.87 12.92
CA VAL A 196 3.15 7.55 12.27
C VAL A 196 4.49 7.11 11.70
N ARG A 197 5.22 8.00 11.02
CA ARG A 197 6.56 7.74 10.49
C ARG A 197 7.54 7.39 11.60
N GLU A 198 7.50 8.12 12.72
CA GLU A 198 8.34 7.84 13.87
C GLU A 198 8.00 6.49 14.52
N ALA A 199 6.70 6.18 14.66
CA ALA A 199 6.25 4.88 15.17
C ALA A 199 6.72 3.71 14.27
N ILE A 200 6.65 3.87 12.94
CA ILE A 200 7.17 2.90 11.96
C ILE A 200 8.68 2.72 12.11
N ARG A 201 9.43 3.82 12.23
CA ARG A 201 10.90 3.78 12.40
C ARG A 201 11.28 3.08 13.71
N ALA A 202 10.59 3.39 14.81
CA ALA A 202 10.82 2.77 16.10
C ALA A 202 10.48 1.27 16.10
N ALA A 203 9.42 0.86 15.40
CA ALA A 203 9.10 -0.55 15.22
C ALA A 203 10.15 -1.28 14.38
N ALA A 204 10.61 -0.66 13.29
CA ALA A 204 11.66 -1.21 12.45
C ALA A 204 12.97 -1.43 13.22
N GLN A 205 13.40 -0.46 14.02
CA GLN A 205 14.57 -0.60 14.88
C GLN A 205 14.43 -1.74 15.90
N GLN A 206 13.24 -1.91 16.49
CA GLN A 206 12.96 -3.03 17.40
C GLN A 206 13.05 -4.39 16.71
N HIS A 207 12.73 -4.45 15.41
CA HIS A 207 12.84 -5.65 14.60
C HIS A 207 14.21 -5.84 13.91
N GLY A 208 15.19 -5.00 14.22
CA GLY A 208 16.58 -5.15 13.76
C GLY A 208 16.89 -4.49 12.42
N PHE A 209 15.98 -3.67 11.88
CA PHE A 209 16.26 -2.87 10.69
C PHE A 209 17.12 -1.66 11.03
N THR A 210 18.05 -1.36 10.13
CA THR A 210 18.88 -0.14 10.18
C THR A 210 18.12 1.06 9.62
N PRO A 211 18.47 2.30 10.03
CA PRO A 211 17.91 3.52 9.45
C PRO A 211 18.05 3.59 7.92
N GLU A 212 19.18 3.11 7.39
CA GLU A 212 19.47 3.05 5.96
C GLU A 212 18.52 2.10 5.23
N GLU A 213 18.24 0.92 5.80
CA GLU A 213 17.27 -0.03 5.24
C GLU A 213 15.84 0.53 5.23
N ILE A 214 15.47 1.32 6.25
CA ILE A 214 14.14 1.96 6.33
C ILE A 214 14.02 3.08 5.29
N ASN A 215 15.06 3.90 5.13
CA ASN A 215 15.04 5.03 4.18
C ASN A 215 15.16 4.58 2.72
N SER A 216 15.77 3.42 2.47
CA SER A 216 15.85 2.81 1.13
C SER A 216 14.68 1.87 0.82
N LEU A 217 13.71 1.76 1.74
CA LEU A 217 12.59 0.86 1.66
C LEU A 217 11.54 1.37 0.65
N GLY A 218 11.76 1.06 -0.62
CA GLY A 218 10.80 1.37 -1.70
C GLY A 218 9.62 0.40 -1.77
N ASP A 219 9.20 -0.21 -0.67
CA ASP A 219 8.13 -1.22 -0.63
C ASP A 219 7.08 -0.85 0.43
N SER A 220 5.88 -0.48 -0.03
CA SER A 220 4.76 -0.11 0.83
C SER A 220 4.33 -1.22 1.78
N ARG A 221 4.51 -2.50 1.41
CA ARG A 221 4.08 -3.66 2.20
C ARG A 221 4.81 -3.73 3.53
N ILE A 222 6.11 -3.42 3.53
CA ILE A 222 6.92 -3.45 4.73
C ILE A 222 6.55 -2.26 5.63
N GLY A 223 6.32 -1.08 5.04
CA GLY A 223 5.79 0.08 5.78
C GLY A 223 4.46 -0.22 6.48
N ILE A 224 3.52 -0.87 5.78
CA ILE A 224 2.22 -1.30 6.35
C ILE A 224 2.42 -2.30 7.49
N LEU A 225 3.31 -3.28 7.33
CA LEU A 225 3.60 -4.28 8.35
C LEU A 225 4.20 -3.64 9.61
N LEU A 226 5.19 -2.78 9.44
CA LEU A 226 5.83 -2.05 10.53
C LEU A 226 4.86 -1.14 11.25
N HIS A 227 3.95 -0.49 10.53
CA HIS A 227 2.89 0.30 11.14
C HIS A 227 1.96 -0.55 12.01
N LYS A 228 1.54 -1.72 11.51
CA LYS A 228 0.73 -2.66 12.29
C LYS A 228 1.47 -3.17 13.52
N ALA A 229 2.76 -3.47 13.40
CA ALA A 229 3.60 -3.84 14.53
C ALA A 229 3.65 -2.72 15.59
N ALA A 230 3.86 -1.48 15.15
CA ALA A 230 3.87 -0.32 16.04
C ALA A 230 2.53 -0.13 16.78
N GLN A 231 1.40 -0.28 16.07
CA GLN A 231 0.07 -0.21 16.68
C GLN A 231 -0.15 -1.33 17.71
N PHE A 232 0.27 -2.55 17.37
CA PHE A 232 0.17 -3.70 18.27
C PHE A 232 1.01 -3.48 19.55
N ASP A 233 2.24 -2.99 19.41
CA ASP A 233 3.11 -2.67 20.54
C ASP A 233 2.52 -1.54 21.41
N ALA A 234 1.91 -0.54 20.79
CA ALA A 234 1.22 0.52 21.52
C ALA A 234 0.02 -0.02 22.32
N MET A 235 -0.80 -0.89 21.72
CA MET A 235 -1.94 -1.52 22.39
C MET A 235 -1.51 -2.43 23.54
N THR A 236 -0.47 -3.25 23.36
CA THR A 236 0.04 -4.14 24.41
C THR A 236 0.66 -3.35 25.57
N LYS A 237 1.43 -2.31 25.29
CA LYS A 237 1.95 -1.38 26.30
C LYS A 237 0.81 -0.69 27.05
N ALA A 238 -0.19 -0.15 26.35
CA ALA A 238 -1.36 0.49 26.97
C ALA A 238 -2.16 -0.49 27.86
N ALA A 239 -2.34 -1.74 27.43
CA ALA A 239 -3.00 -2.78 28.21
C ALA A 239 -2.20 -3.14 29.47
N SER A 240 -0.86 -3.21 29.38
CA SER A 240 0.01 -3.47 30.52
C SER A 240 0.03 -2.30 31.53
N ALA A 241 0.07 -1.05 31.04
CA ALA A 241 0.01 0.15 31.86
C ALA A 241 -1.35 0.28 32.57
N SER A 242 -2.44 -0.05 31.87
CA SER A 242 -3.78 -0.07 32.45
C SER A 242 -3.90 -1.12 33.56
N LYS A 243 -3.33 -2.32 33.36
CA LYS A 243 -3.24 -3.35 34.42
C LYS A 243 -2.43 -2.84 35.62
N ALA A 244 -1.26 -2.23 35.37
CA ALA A 244 -0.41 -1.69 36.43
C ALA A 244 -1.13 -0.58 37.22
N GLN A 245 -1.84 0.32 36.54
CA GLN A 245 -2.58 1.41 37.18
C GLN A 245 -3.77 0.88 38.00
N VAL A 246 -4.46 -0.17 37.54
CA VAL A 246 -5.50 -0.84 38.33
C VAL A 246 -4.88 -1.50 39.56
N THR A 247 -3.75 -2.20 39.45
CA THR A 247 -3.08 -2.81 40.60
C THR A 247 -2.58 -1.77 41.60
N GLU A 248 -2.06 -0.64 41.15
CA GLU A 248 -1.60 0.45 42.01
C GLU A 248 -2.77 1.13 42.72
N LYS A 249 -3.88 1.38 42.01
CA LYS A 249 -5.12 1.90 42.62
C LYS A 249 -5.66 0.93 43.68
N VAL A 250 -5.69 -0.37 43.38
CA VAL A 250 -6.09 -1.43 44.34
C VAL A 250 -5.16 -1.50 45.54
N ALA A 251 -3.85 -1.31 45.35
CA ALA A 251 -2.88 -1.28 46.45
C ALA A 251 -2.94 -0.01 47.30
N LYS A 252 -3.37 1.12 46.72
CA LYS A 252 -3.56 2.41 47.42
C LYS A 252 -4.92 2.55 48.09
N LEU A 253 -5.89 1.67 47.79
CA LEU A 253 -7.10 1.57 48.60
C LEU A 253 -6.68 1.15 50.02
N PRO A 254 -7.16 1.83 51.08
CA PRO A 254 -6.83 1.45 52.45
C PRO A 254 -7.19 -0.03 52.62
N PRO A 255 -6.35 -0.84 53.30
CA PRO A 255 -6.70 -2.22 53.58
C PRO A 255 -8.07 -2.17 54.22
N ARG A 256 -9.06 -2.79 53.55
CA ARG A 256 -10.42 -2.85 54.07
C ARG A 256 -10.25 -3.36 55.48
N ALA A 257 -10.59 -2.54 56.47
CA ALA A 257 -10.44 -2.91 57.86
C ALA A 257 -11.31 -4.15 58.07
N GLU A 258 -10.68 -5.32 57.97
CA GLU A 258 -11.24 -6.56 58.47
C GLU A 258 -11.37 -6.29 59.96
N LYS A 259 -12.59 -5.97 60.39
CA LYS A 259 -12.92 -5.91 61.80
C LYS A 259 -12.39 -7.21 62.41
N PRO A 260 -11.42 -7.17 63.33
CA PRO A 260 -10.94 -8.38 63.99
C PRO A 260 -12.14 -8.99 64.71
N GLY A 261 -12.65 -10.12 64.20
CA GLY A 261 -13.79 -10.81 64.81
C GLY A 261 -14.95 -11.20 63.89
N VAL A 262 -14.89 -10.98 62.58
CA VAL A 262 -15.80 -11.66 61.65
C VAL A 262 -15.00 -12.30 60.53
N SER A 263 -14.41 -13.46 60.83
CA SER A 263 -14.25 -14.50 59.81
C SER A 263 -15.65 -14.74 59.24
N GLY A 264 -15.93 -14.12 58.09
CA GLY A 264 -17.18 -14.34 57.38
C GLY A 264 -17.28 -15.83 57.14
N LYS A 265 -18.22 -16.49 57.83
CA LYS A 265 -18.58 -17.87 57.49
C LYS A 265 -18.77 -17.91 55.97
N PRO A 266 -18.19 -18.90 55.26
CA PRO A 266 -18.57 -19.12 53.87
C PRO A 266 -20.10 -19.14 53.86
N SER A 267 -20.73 -18.36 52.98
CA SER A 267 -22.18 -18.34 52.94
C SER A 267 -22.66 -19.78 52.79
N ASP A 268 -23.43 -20.28 53.75
CA ASP A 268 -24.11 -21.58 53.65
C ASP A 268 -25.21 -21.53 52.58
N ASP A 269 -25.36 -20.41 51.88
CA ASP A 269 -26.20 -20.30 50.71
C ASP A 269 -25.51 -20.95 49.49
N PRO A 270 -25.94 -22.15 49.07
CA PRO A 270 -25.40 -22.84 47.89
C PRO A 270 -25.46 -22.02 46.60
N GLN A 271 -26.39 -21.06 46.49
CA GLN A 271 -26.48 -20.19 45.32
C GLN A 271 -25.30 -19.22 45.22
N GLN A 272 -24.85 -18.66 46.35
CA GLN A 272 -23.70 -17.77 46.39
C GLN A 272 -22.39 -18.51 46.11
N GLN A 273 -22.30 -19.77 46.55
CA GLN A 273 -21.16 -20.63 46.24
C GLN A 273 -21.09 -20.99 44.75
N ALA A 274 -22.21 -21.36 44.13
CA ALA A 274 -22.30 -21.62 42.70
C ALA A 274 -21.94 -20.36 41.87
N MET A 275 -22.41 -19.19 42.29
CA MET A 275 -22.07 -17.91 41.63
C MET A 275 -20.58 -17.57 41.75
N SER A 276 -19.97 -17.86 42.91
CA SER A 276 -18.53 -17.65 43.13
C SER A 276 -17.68 -18.58 42.27
N ARG A 277 -18.10 -19.84 42.08
CA ARG A 277 -17.42 -20.80 41.19
C ARG A 277 -17.49 -20.35 39.73
N LEU A 278 -18.67 -19.98 39.25
CA LEU A 278 -18.86 -19.45 37.89
C LEU A 278 -17.99 -18.22 37.63
N ARG A 279 -17.90 -17.28 38.58
CA ARG A 279 -17.04 -16.09 38.44
C ARG A 279 -15.55 -16.41 38.36
N LYS A 280 -15.11 -17.53 38.94
CA LYS A 280 -13.70 -17.94 38.95
C LYS A 280 -13.33 -18.78 37.73
N SER A 281 -14.21 -19.69 37.31
CA SER A 281 -13.95 -20.63 36.23
C SER A 281 -14.44 -20.15 34.86
N GLY A 282 -15.53 -19.37 34.82
CA GLY A 282 -16.20 -18.97 33.57
C GLY A 282 -16.76 -20.15 32.76
N SER A 283 -16.88 -21.34 33.35
CA SER A 283 -17.24 -22.56 32.63
C SER A 283 -18.76 -22.67 32.38
N VAL A 284 -19.13 -23.34 31.28
CA VAL A 284 -20.54 -23.61 30.94
C VAL A 284 -21.19 -24.56 31.96
N ASP A 285 -20.40 -25.49 32.51
CA ASP A 285 -20.87 -26.46 33.51
C ASP A 285 -21.21 -25.78 34.84
N ASP A 286 -20.41 -24.80 35.28
CA ASP A 286 -20.70 -24.02 36.49
C ASP A 286 -21.91 -23.09 36.30
N ALA A 287 -22.16 -22.63 35.07
CA ALA A 287 -23.36 -21.86 34.74
C ALA A 287 -24.61 -22.74 34.79
N ALA A 288 -24.55 -23.95 34.24
CA ALA A 288 -25.62 -24.93 34.31
C ALA A 288 -25.94 -25.31 35.77
N ALA A 289 -24.92 -25.54 36.60
CA ALA A 289 -25.10 -25.85 38.02
C ALA A 289 -25.79 -24.70 38.79
N LEU A 290 -25.46 -23.44 38.49
CA LEU A 290 -26.12 -22.28 39.08
C LEU A 290 -27.59 -22.17 38.66
N LEU A 291 -27.91 -22.42 37.39
CA LEU A 291 -29.27 -22.37 36.87
C LEU A 291 -30.14 -23.49 37.48
N MET A 292 -29.61 -24.71 37.55
CA MET A 292 -30.29 -25.85 38.18
C MET A 292 -30.59 -25.57 39.67
N HIS A 293 -29.66 -24.93 40.37
CA HIS A 293 -29.89 -24.54 41.76
C HIS A 293 -31.02 -23.50 41.91
N ARG A 294 -31.17 -22.55 40.97
CA ARG A 294 -32.25 -21.55 40.98
C ARG A 294 -33.61 -22.15 40.62
N LEU A 295 -33.62 -23.17 39.77
CA LEU A 295 -34.84 -23.86 39.35
C LEU A 295 -35.40 -24.81 40.41
N SER A 296 -34.55 -25.39 41.28
CA SER A 296 -35.03 -26.33 42.33
C SER A 296 -35.62 -25.67 43.58
N LYS A 297 -35.55 -24.34 43.70
CA LYS A 297 -36.03 -23.55 44.85
C LYS A 297 -37.24 -22.64 44.54
N GLY A 298 -37.85 -22.78 43.37
CA GLY A 298 -39.16 -22.20 43.04
C GLY A 298 -40.26 -23.22 43.21
#